data_AF-A0A160SZL9-F1
#
_entry.id   AF-A0A160SZL9-F1
#
_cell.length_a   1.000
_cell.length_b   1.000
_cell.length_c   1.000
_cell.angle_alpha   90.00
_cell.angle_beta   90.00
_cell.angle_gamma   90.00
#
_symmetry.space_group_name_H-M   'P 1'
#
loop_
_entity.id
_entity.type
_entity.pdbx_description
1 polymer ?
#
loop_
_entity_poly.entity_id
_entity_poly.type
_entity_poly.pdbx_seq_one_letter_code
_entity_poly.pdbx_strand_id
1 'polypeptide(L)'
;MNNESTFVYDYDKEADVLYISFSPGEIPTAAVELNENILLRFNRDERRAIGLTLMDFSVLVQLTELGPRNFSLSGLADLEKDWQELVVEIITSPPVNGILKVSSYMPTAAEVVPITWVERPPNPWAV
;
A
#
# COMPACT_ATOMS: atom_id res chain seq x y z
N MET A 1 12.63 6.08 23.66
CA MET A 1 13.63 5.64 22.67
C MET A 1 12.94 5.67 21.33
N ASN A 2 13.17 6.72 20.54
CA ASN A 2 12.61 6.84 19.19
C ASN A 2 13.45 5.92 18.31
N ASN A 3 12.99 4.70 18.09
CA ASN A 3 13.59 3.83 17.10
C ASN A 3 13.16 4.37 15.75
N GLU A 4 13.99 5.23 15.13
CA GLU A 4 13.81 5.58 13.72
C GLU A 4 13.89 4.27 12.94
N SER A 5 12.73 3.69 12.70
CA SER A 5 12.60 2.43 11.98
C SER A 5 12.94 2.77 10.54
N THR A 6 14.21 2.56 10.14
CA THR A 6 14.65 2.83 8.78
C THR A 6 13.92 1.85 7.87
N PHE A 7 12.91 2.33 7.15
CA PHE A 7 12.25 1.52 6.14
C PHE A 7 13.28 1.12 5.07
N VAL A 8 13.23 -0.12 4.63
CA VAL A 8 14.07 -0.62 3.54
C VAL A 8 13.25 -0.61 2.26
N TYR A 9 13.80 0.02 1.23
CA TYR A 9 13.24 0.09 -0.11
C TYR A 9 14.17 -0.69 -1.04
N ASP A 10 13.62 -1.66 -1.75
CA ASP A 10 14.34 -2.48 -2.72
C ASP A 10 13.57 -2.49 -4.04
N TYR A 11 14.14 -1.87 -5.06
CA TYR A 11 13.50 -1.71 -6.37
C TYR A 11 14.16 -2.63 -7.39
N ASP A 12 13.39 -3.59 -7.88
CA ASP A 12 13.77 -4.44 -8.99
C ASP A 12 13.38 -3.76 -10.30
N LYS A 13 14.39 -3.27 -11.03
CA LYS A 13 14.22 -2.59 -12.31
C LYS A 13 13.77 -3.51 -13.45
N GLU A 14 14.13 -4.80 -13.40
CA GLU A 14 13.78 -5.75 -14.46
C GLU A 14 12.32 -6.17 -14.34
N ALA A 15 11.83 -6.33 -13.10
CA ALA A 15 10.44 -6.70 -12.82
C ALA A 15 9.49 -5.50 -12.68
N ASP A 16 10.00 -4.27 -12.57
CA ASP A 16 9.25 -3.06 -12.18
C ASP A 16 8.48 -3.24 -10.86
N VAL A 17 9.18 -3.78 -9.85
CA VAL A 17 8.59 -4.04 -8.53
C VAL A 17 9.37 -3.32 -7.44
N LEU A 18 8.66 -2.53 -6.63
CA LEU A 18 9.21 -1.95 -5.39
C LEU A 18 8.75 -2.76 -4.18
N TYR A 19 9.72 -3.31 -3.46
CA TYR A 19 9.52 -3.90 -2.15
C TYR A 19 9.83 -2.86 -1.07
N ILE A 20 8.89 -2.71 -0.14
CA ILE A 20 9.02 -1.83 1.03
C ILE A 20 8.91 -2.70 2.27
N SER A 21 9.91 -2.64 3.16
CA SER A 21 9.89 -3.27 4.47
C SER A 21 9.85 -2.21 5.56
N PHE A 22 8.79 -2.24 6.36
CA PHE A 22 8.63 -1.39 7.55
C PHE A 22 9.26 -2.01 8.80
N SER A 23 9.55 -3.32 8.76
CA SER A 23 10.20 -4.06 9.84
C SER A 23 11.17 -5.08 9.24
N PRO A 24 12.37 -4.62 8.84
CA PRO A 24 13.36 -5.49 8.19
C PRO A 24 13.72 -6.69 9.05
N GLY A 25 13.71 -7.88 8.45
CA GLY A 25 14.00 -9.15 9.12
C GLY A 25 12.79 -9.82 9.80
N GLU A 26 11.65 -9.14 9.88
CA GLU A 26 10.41 -9.75 10.37
C GLU A 26 9.67 -10.49 9.26
N ILE A 27 9.13 -11.68 9.58
CA ILE A 27 8.35 -12.49 8.65
C ILE A 27 6.87 -12.13 8.83
N PRO A 28 6.16 -11.70 7.76
CA PRO A 28 4.73 -11.42 7.86
C PRO A 28 3.95 -12.72 8.14
N THR A 29 2.91 -12.61 8.97
CA THR A 29 2.02 -13.75 9.25
C THR A 29 0.86 -13.82 8.28
N ALA A 30 0.59 -12.72 7.55
CA ALA A 30 -0.51 -12.61 6.59
C ALA A 30 -0.14 -11.66 5.44
N ALA A 31 -0.82 -11.85 4.31
CA ALA A 31 -0.76 -10.93 3.18
C ALA A 31 -2.13 -10.80 2.53
N VAL A 32 -2.41 -9.62 1.98
CA VAL A 32 -3.66 -9.29 1.28
C VAL A 32 -3.31 -8.49 0.04
N GLU A 33 -3.84 -8.93 -1.10
CA GLU A 33 -3.84 -8.14 -2.34
C GLU A 33 -4.88 -7.03 -2.19
N LEU A 34 -4.43 -5.78 -2.19
CA LEU A 34 -5.32 -4.62 -2.16
C LEU A 34 -5.91 -4.36 -3.56
N ASN A 35 -5.14 -4.72 -4.59
CA ASN A 35 -5.53 -4.87 -5.99
C ASN A 35 -4.44 -5.67 -6.73
N GLU A 36 -4.52 -5.75 -8.05
CA GLU A 36 -3.55 -6.48 -8.90
C GLU A 36 -2.11 -5.96 -8.82
N ASN A 37 -1.90 -4.71 -8.37
CA ASN A 37 -0.58 -4.06 -8.33
C ASN A 37 -0.04 -3.82 -6.92
N ILE A 38 -0.84 -4.06 -5.86
CA ILE A 38 -0.48 -3.69 -4.48
C ILE A 38 -0.76 -4.86 -3.53
N LEU A 39 0.30 -5.38 -2.93
CA LEU A 39 0.22 -6.42 -1.90
C LEU A 39 0.63 -5.84 -0.53
N LEU A 40 -0.27 -5.94 0.45
CA LEU A 40 0.00 -5.61 1.84
C LEU A 40 0.47 -6.86 2.58
N ARG A 41 1.61 -6.77 3.27
CA ARG A 41 2.15 -7.82 4.15
C ARG A 41 2.14 -7.32 5.59
N PHE A 42 1.59 -8.10 6.51
CA PHE A 42 1.37 -7.65 7.88
C PHE A 42 1.44 -8.79 8.90
N ASN A 43 1.64 -8.40 10.15
CA ASN A 43 1.48 -9.27 11.31
C ASN A 43 0.03 -9.12 11.79
N ARG A 44 -0.73 -10.23 11.72
CA ARG A 44 -2.16 -10.26 12.00
C ARG A 44 -2.44 -10.06 13.48
N ASP A 45 -1.67 -10.71 14.35
CA ASP A 45 -1.87 -10.67 15.79
C ASP A 45 -1.54 -9.27 16.35
N GLU A 46 -0.51 -8.64 15.80
CA GLU A 46 -0.11 -7.26 16.15
C GLU A 46 -0.87 -6.18 15.37
N ARG A 47 -1.69 -6.57 14.39
CA ARG A 47 -2.44 -5.67 13.50
C ARG A 47 -1.56 -4.58 12.87
N ARG A 48 -0.34 -4.97 12.46
CA ARG A 48 0.73 -4.05 12.07
C ARG A 48 1.33 -4.41 10.72
N ALA A 49 1.53 -3.40 9.87
CA ALA A 49 2.18 -3.58 8.58
C ALA A 49 3.65 -3.99 8.74
N ILE A 50 4.06 -5.01 7.97
CA ILE A 50 5.44 -5.47 7.85
C ILE A 50 6.06 -4.97 6.54
N GLY A 51 5.26 -4.85 5.47
CA GLY A 51 5.74 -4.32 4.21
C GLY A 51 4.66 -4.15 3.14
N LEU A 52 5.05 -3.53 2.04
CA LEU A 52 4.28 -3.42 0.80
C LEU A 52 5.09 -4.02 -0.35
N THR A 53 4.41 -4.63 -1.30
CA THR A 53 4.98 -4.93 -2.62
C THR A 53 4.14 -4.15 -3.64
N LEU A 54 4.79 -3.31 -4.42
CA LEU A 54 4.18 -2.48 -5.44
C LEU A 54 4.68 -2.97 -6.81
N MET A 55 3.80 -3.63 -7.55
CA MET A 55 4.05 -4.12 -8.91
C MET A 55 3.68 -3.04 -9.93
N ASP A 56 4.33 -3.04 -11.09
CA ASP A 56 4.25 -1.96 -12.07
C ASP A 56 4.51 -0.59 -11.41
N PHE A 57 5.54 -0.52 -10.56
CA PHE A 57 5.79 0.63 -9.70
C PHE A 57 5.95 1.93 -10.50
N SER A 58 6.62 1.87 -11.64
CA SER A 58 6.78 3.00 -12.55
C SER A 58 5.44 3.61 -12.99
N VAL A 59 4.41 2.78 -13.16
CA VAL A 59 3.04 3.17 -13.52
C VAL A 59 2.29 3.70 -12.30
N LEU A 60 2.46 3.06 -11.13
CA LEU A 60 1.78 3.45 -9.89
C LEU A 60 2.13 4.86 -9.43
N VAL A 61 3.35 5.33 -9.69
CA VAL A 61 3.81 6.70 -9.34
C VAL A 61 3.70 7.70 -10.48
N GLN A 62 3.13 7.28 -11.62
CA GLN A 62 2.98 8.16 -12.78
C GLN A 62 1.93 9.26 -12.49
N LEU A 63 2.26 10.48 -12.89
CA LEU A 63 1.32 11.60 -12.85
C LEU A 63 0.48 11.64 -14.12
N THR A 64 -0.78 11.98 -13.94
CA THR A 64 -1.71 12.38 -14.99
C THR A 64 -1.73 13.92 -15.08
N GLU A 65 -2.41 14.46 -16.11
CA GLU A 65 -2.64 15.91 -16.21
C GLU A 65 -3.34 16.50 -14.97
N LEU A 66 -4.10 15.67 -14.23
CA LEU A 66 -4.88 16.07 -13.07
C LEU A 66 -4.25 15.68 -11.73
N GLY A 67 -3.02 15.17 -11.73
CA GLY A 67 -2.31 14.72 -10.52
C GLY A 67 -2.06 13.22 -10.48
N PRO A 68 -1.79 12.65 -9.30
CA PRO A 68 -1.45 11.23 -9.16
C PRO A 68 -2.52 10.30 -9.72
N ARG A 69 -2.09 9.19 -10.31
CA ARG A 69 -3.01 8.14 -10.74
C ARG A 69 -3.61 7.44 -9.52
N ASN A 70 -4.93 7.31 -9.52
CA ASN A 70 -5.67 6.60 -8.48
C ASN A 70 -6.03 5.19 -8.98
N PHE A 71 -6.02 4.25 -8.05
CA PHE A 71 -6.30 2.84 -8.27
C PHE A 71 -7.36 2.38 -7.27
N SER A 72 -8.28 1.51 -7.70
CA SER A 72 -9.25 0.92 -6.79
C SER A 72 -8.57 0.01 -5.77
N LEU A 73 -9.07 0.00 -4.54
CA LEU A 73 -8.74 -1.01 -3.52
C LEU A 73 -9.74 -2.17 -3.63
N SER A 74 -9.92 -2.71 -4.84
CA SER A 74 -10.93 -3.72 -5.16
C SER A 74 -10.77 -5.01 -4.36
N GLY A 75 -9.53 -5.37 -4.00
CA GLY A 75 -9.25 -6.56 -3.20
C GLY A 75 -9.87 -6.52 -1.80
N LEU A 76 -10.28 -5.34 -1.30
CA LEU A 76 -11.05 -5.26 -0.05
C LEU A 76 -12.41 -5.97 -0.16
N ALA A 77 -13.06 -5.90 -1.32
CA ALA A 77 -14.40 -6.48 -1.49
C ALA A 77 -14.40 -8.02 -1.40
N ASP A 78 -13.26 -8.65 -1.69
CA ASP A 78 -13.09 -10.10 -1.68
C ASP A 78 -12.80 -10.67 -0.28
N LEU A 79 -12.54 -9.81 0.70
CA LEU A 79 -12.22 -10.21 2.07
C LEU A 79 -13.49 -10.41 2.91
N GLU A 80 -13.39 -11.30 3.89
CA GLU A 80 -14.37 -11.36 4.99
C GLU A 80 -14.37 -10.06 5.81
N LYS A 81 -15.50 -9.73 6.43
CA LYS A 81 -15.70 -8.44 7.11
C LYS A 81 -14.62 -8.11 8.15
N ASP A 82 -14.25 -9.07 8.99
CA ASP A 82 -13.21 -8.88 10.01
C ASP A 82 -11.84 -8.56 9.39
N TRP A 83 -11.54 -9.14 8.22
CA TRP A 83 -10.34 -8.86 7.46
C TRP A 83 -10.40 -7.49 6.78
N GLN A 84 -11.57 -7.09 6.25
CA GLN A 84 -11.77 -5.75 5.70
C GLN A 84 -11.48 -4.68 6.76
N GLU A 85 -12.07 -4.81 7.95
CA GLU A 85 -11.88 -3.86 9.05
C GLU A 85 -10.40 -3.78 9.48
N LEU A 86 -9.74 -4.93 9.61
CA LEU A 86 -8.30 -5.00 9.92
C LEU A 86 -7.43 -4.33 8.86
N VAL A 87 -7.66 -4.63 7.58
CA VAL A 87 -6.85 -4.09 6.49
C VAL A 87 -7.08 -2.60 6.35
N VAL A 88 -8.32 -2.12 6.47
CA VAL A 88 -8.65 -0.68 6.45
C VAL A 88 -7.91 0.04 7.57
N GLU A 89 -7.89 -0.51 8.79
CA GLU A 89 -7.12 0.06 9.90
C GLU A 89 -5.63 0.18 9.58
N ILE A 90 -5.04 -0.88 9.01
CA ILE A 90 -3.60 -0.91 8.67
C ILE A 90 -3.28 0.12 7.58
N ILE A 91 -4.03 0.16 6.47
CA ILE A 91 -3.71 1.02 5.32
C ILE A 91 -3.97 2.50 5.60
N THR A 92 -4.83 2.82 6.56
CA THR A 92 -5.12 4.20 6.98
C THR A 92 -4.23 4.70 8.12
N SER A 93 -3.37 3.83 8.68
CA SER A 93 -2.45 4.13 9.77
C SER A 93 -0.99 4.19 9.31
N PRO A 94 -0.11 4.88 10.06
CA PRO A 94 1.33 4.78 9.84
C PRO A 94 1.82 3.33 10.04
N PRO A 95 2.81 2.88 9.27
CA PRO A 95 3.53 3.65 8.25
C PRO A 95 2.87 3.65 6.86
N VAL A 96 1.85 2.82 6.65
CA VAL A 96 1.27 2.57 5.32
C VAL A 96 0.65 3.83 4.72
N ASN A 97 -0.07 4.63 5.51
CA ASN A 97 -0.68 5.88 5.04
C ASN A 97 0.33 6.97 4.62
N GLY A 98 1.62 6.76 4.89
CA GLY A 98 2.71 7.57 4.38
C GLY A 98 3.02 7.29 2.90
N ILE A 99 2.75 6.06 2.45
CA ILE A 99 3.02 5.55 1.09
C ILE A 99 1.73 5.41 0.28
N LEU A 100 0.70 4.79 0.86
CA LEU A 100 -0.61 4.63 0.23
C LEU A 100 -1.55 5.69 0.77
N LYS A 101 -1.89 6.65 -0.07
CA LYS A 101 -2.88 7.67 0.27
C LYS A 101 -4.26 7.17 -0.12
N VAL A 102 -5.03 6.81 0.89
CA VAL A 102 -6.36 6.21 0.71
C VAL A 102 -7.44 7.29 0.77
N SER A 103 -8.42 7.18 -0.11
CA SER A 103 -9.64 8.00 -0.10
C SER A 103 -10.81 7.21 -0.68
N SER A 104 -11.95 7.87 -0.86
CA SER A 104 -13.14 7.24 -1.47
C SER A 104 -13.63 8.10 -2.62
N TYR A 105 -13.84 7.46 -3.76
CA TYR A 105 -14.56 8.04 -4.89
C TYR A 105 -16.03 7.63 -4.79
N MET A 106 -16.93 8.60 -4.98
CA MET A 106 -18.37 8.38 -4.96
C MET A 106 -18.94 8.77 -6.33
N PRO A 107 -19.00 7.83 -7.31
CA PRO A 107 -19.58 8.10 -8.62
C PRO A 107 -21.05 8.52 -8.52
N THR A 108 -21.74 7.97 -7.51
CA THR A 108 -23.11 8.31 -7.13
C THR A 108 -23.21 8.43 -5.62
N ALA A 109 -24.34 8.95 -5.11
CA ALA A 109 -24.57 9.06 -3.66
C ALA A 109 -24.72 7.71 -2.94
N ALA A 110 -24.95 6.62 -3.68
CA ALA A 110 -25.18 5.28 -3.12
C ALA A 110 -23.97 4.35 -3.29
N GLU A 111 -22.93 4.78 -4.00
CA GLU A 111 -21.78 3.97 -4.34
C GLU A 111 -20.52 4.56 -3.71
N VAL A 112 -19.72 3.70 -3.09
CA VAL A 112 -18.44 4.06 -2.49
C VAL A 112 -17.36 3.16 -3.05
N VAL A 113 -16.42 3.75 -3.78
CA VAL A 113 -15.27 3.05 -4.35
C VAL A 113 -14.03 3.47 -3.55
N PRO A 114 -13.45 2.58 -2.72
CA PRO A 114 -12.20 2.88 -2.05
C PRO A 114 -11.09 2.96 -3.09
N ILE A 115 -10.31 4.04 -3.04
CA ILE A 115 -9.22 4.30 -3.97
C ILE A 115 -7.94 4.64 -3.21
N THR A 116 -6.81 4.42 -3.86
CA THR A 116 -5.49 4.82 -3.37
C THR A 116 -4.65 5.41 -4.49
N TRP A 117 -3.72 6.29 -4.14
CA TRP A 117 -2.55 6.57 -4.97
C TRP A 117 -1.28 6.30 -4.17
N VAL A 118 -0.18 6.08 -4.88
CA VAL A 118 1.14 5.85 -4.28
C VAL A 118 1.88 7.18 -4.19
N GLU A 119 2.24 7.57 -2.98
CA GLU A 119 3.16 8.67 -2.73
C GLU A 119 4.58 8.21 -3.05
N ARG A 120 5.28 8.94 -3.91
CA ARG A 120 6.64 8.59 -4.28
C ARG A 120 7.55 8.68 -3.04
N PRO A 121 8.29 7.61 -2.68
CA PRO A 121 9.21 7.69 -1.57
C PRO A 121 10.27 8.77 -1.83
N PRO A 122 10.77 9.47 -0.79
CA PRO A 122 11.73 10.58 -0.94
C PRO A 122 13.12 10.17 -1.46
N ASN A 123 13.35 8.90 -1.83
CA ASN A 123 14.68 8.39 -2.18
C ASN A 123 14.97 8.41 -3.70
N PRO A 124 16.13 8.92 -4.14
CA PRO A 124 16.40 9.26 -5.55
C PRO A 124 16.72 8.09 -6.49
N TRP A 125 16.74 6.83 -6.04
CA TRP A 125 17.09 5.68 -6.89
C TRP A 125 15.93 5.13 -7.74
N ALA A 126 14.76 5.74 -7.69
CA ALA A 126 13.61 5.41 -8.53
C ALA A 126 13.59 6.24 -9.83
N VAL A 127 14.65 6.13 -10.64
CA VAL A 127 14.63 6.25 -12.13
C VAL A 127 15.70 5.31 -12.69
#